data_AF-A0A7S0YI92-F1
#
_entry.id   AF-A0A7S0YI92-F1
#
_cell.length_a   1.000
_cell.length_b   1.000
_cell.length_c   1.000
_cell.angle_alpha   90.00
_cell.angle_beta   90.00
_cell.angle_gamma   90.00
#
_symmetry.space_group_name_H-M   'P 1'
#
loop_
_entity.id
_entity.type
_entity.pdbx_description
1 polymer ?
#
loop_
_entity_poly.entity_id
_entity_poly.type
_entity_poly.pdbx_seq_one_letter_code
_entity_poly.pdbx_strand_id
1 'polypeptide(L)'
;KELPLWLARALDPKDYVYAGVPKTHSKPTLAALKVDASKHSLSQLNPYYYEAGVDLSIMTNDVDLVGALMDTFAQRYKDILERYDHTEDKDAGRFIKTLTSEERRLYVSGQRSSVHHSKWKRRMLEHIEHAPITQMSNKKRKTT
;
A
#
# COMPACT_ATOMS: atom_id res chain seq x y z
N LYS A 1 21.69 -10.65 16.57
CA LYS A 1 20.50 -10.56 17.46
C LYS A 1 19.49 -9.67 16.75
N GLU A 2 18.24 -10.09 16.64
CA GLU A 2 17.21 -9.35 15.91
C GLU A 2 16.36 -8.55 16.91
N LEU A 3 16.02 -7.31 16.55
CA LEU A 3 15.26 -6.38 17.39
C LEU A 3 14.02 -5.90 16.62
N PRO A 4 12.85 -5.75 17.27
CA PRO A 4 11.70 -5.13 16.63
C PRO A 4 11.97 -3.69 16.21
N LEU A 5 11.44 -3.26 15.06
CA LEU A 5 11.67 -1.93 14.50
C LEU A 5 11.25 -0.80 15.45
N TRP A 6 10.09 -0.94 16.11
CA TRP A 6 9.59 0.06 17.06
C TRP A 6 10.53 0.29 18.25
N LEU A 7 11.20 -0.78 18.72
CA LEU A 7 12.15 -0.70 19.81
C LEU A 7 13.50 -0.15 19.33
N ALA A 8 13.96 -0.59 18.16
CA ALA A 8 15.16 -0.08 17.53
C ALA A 8 15.08 1.44 17.33
N ARG A 9 13.96 1.92 16.78
CA ARG A 9 13.67 3.35 16.57
C ARG A 9 13.72 4.18 17.85
N ALA A 10 13.32 3.61 18.99
CA ALA A 10 13.35 4.31 20.28
C ALA A 10 14.75 4.35 20.92
N LEU A 11 15.63 3.42 20.54
CA LEU A 11 16.98 3.27 21.11
C LEU A 11 18.06 3.90 20.25
N ASP A 12 17.81 4.07 18.95
CA ASP A 12 18.71 4.68 17.97
C ASP A 12 19.17 6.10 18.36
N PRO A 13 18.30 7.03 18.81
CA PRO A 13 18.74 8.37 19.22
C PRO A 13 19.64 8.41 20.46
N LYS A 14 19.79 7.28 21.16
CA LYS A 14 20.59 7.15 22.38
C LYS A 14 21.89 6.37 22.14
N ASP A 15 22.22 6.07 20.88
CA ASP A 15 23.39 5.29 20.46
C ASP A 15 23.49 3.89 21.10
N TYR A 16 22.37 3.33 21.57
CA TYR A 16 22.36 1.98 22.16
C TYR A 16 22.31 0.87 21.11
N VAL A 17 21.89 1.19 19.89
CA VAL A 17 21.69 0.22 18.80
C VAL A 17 22.14 0.86 17.50
N TYR A 18 22.88 0.11 16.68
CA TYR A 18 23.17 0.48 15.30
C TYR A 18 22.28 -0.33 14.36
N ALA A 19 21.43 0.35 13.59
CA ALA A 19 20.52 -0.31 12.66
C ALA A 19 21.28 -0.74 11.39
N GLY A 20 21.37 -2.05 11.16
CA GLY A 20 21.78 -2.61 9.88
C GLY A 20 20.62 -2.65 8.90
N VAL A 21 20.89 -2.43 7.61
CA VAL A 21 19.88 -2.54 6.54
C VAL A 21 19.44 -4.01 6.39
N PRO A 22 18.15 -4.34 6.58
CA PRO A 22 17.66 -5.70 6.40
C PRO A 22 17.75 -6.15 4.94
N LYS A 23 17.74 -7.47 4.71
CA LYS A 23 17.77 -8.05 3.34
C LYS A 23 16.67 -7.50 2.43
N THR A 24 15.52 -7.13 2.99
CA THR A 24 14.40 -6.53 2.26
C THR A 24 14.74 -5.21 1.58
N HIS A 25 15.68 -4.43 2.12
CA HIS A 25 16.11 -3.13 1.58
C HIS A 25 17.58 -3.18 1.13
N SER A 26 18.10 -4.38 0.87
CA SER A 26 19.48 -4.54 0.46
C SER A 26 19.72 -3.93 -0.94
N LYS A 27 20.94 -3.48 -1.20
CA LYS A 27 21.36 -2.96 -2.51
C LYS A 27 20.96 -3.84 -3.71
N PRO A 28 21.10 -5.19 -3.69
CA PRO A 28 20.65 -6.01 -4.82
C PRO A 28 19.13 -5.99 -4.99
N THR A 29 18.36 -5.94 -3.89
CA THR A 29 16.90 -5.78 -3.96
C THR A 29 16.51 -4.44 -4.56
N LEU A 30 17.16 -3.35 -4.15
CA LEU A 30 16.92 -2.01 -4.71
C LEU A 30 17.31 -1.96 -6.20
N ALA A 31 18.40 -2.60 -6.60
CA ALA A 31 18.81 -2.68 -8.00
C ALA A 31 17.77 -3.45 -8.85
N ALA A 32 17.25 -4.57 -8.34
CA ALA A 32 16.20 -5.33 -9.01
C ALA A 32 14.90 -4.52 -9.16
N LEU A 33 14.51 -3.79 -8.11
CA LEU A 33 13.33 -2.92 -8.12
C LEU A 33 13.50 -1.70 -9.04
N LYS A 34 14.73 -1.18 -9.17
CA LYS A 34 15.03 -0.07 -10.08
C LYS A 34 14.85 -0.45 -11.56
N VAL A 35 15.15 -1.70 -11.90
CA VAL A 35 14.97 -2.23 -13.27
C VAL A 35 13.49 -2.37 -13.60
N ASP A 36 12.73 -3.05 -12.74
CA ASP A 36 11.30 -3.26 -12.94
C ASP A 36 10.61 -3.56 -11.60
N ALA A 37 10.03 -2.52 -11.00
CA ALA A 37 9.36 -2.64 -9.72
C ALA A 37 8.07 -3.48 -9.83
N SER A 38 7.44 -3.55 -11.00
CA SER A 38 6.12 -4.16 -11.22
C SER A 38 6.14 -5.68 -11.26
N LYS A 39 7.25 -6.27 -11.71
CA LYS A 39 7.44 -7.74 -11.72
C LYS A 39 7.65 -8.35 -10.34
N HIS A 40 7.99 -7.54 -9.34
CA HIS A 40 8.31 -8.02 -8.00
C HIS A 40 7.07 -7.98 -7.09
N SER A 41 6.90 -9.05 -6.31
CA SER A 41 5.87 -9.11 -5.28
C SER A 41 6.37 -8.46 -3.99
N LEU A 42 6.21 -7.14 -3.88
CA LEU A 42 6.63 -6.38 -2.70
C LEU A 42 5.90 -6.85 -1.44
N SER A 43 4.61 -7.24 -1.55
CA SER A 43 3.86 -7.78 -0.42
C SER A 43 4.46 -9.06 0.18
N GLN A 44 5.09 -9.90 -0.64
CA GLN A 44 5.74 -11.13 -0.15
C GLN A 44 7.05 -10.83 0.55
N LEU A 45 7.72 -9.75 0.15
CA LEU A 45 8.96 -9.30 0.77
C LEU A 45 8.70 -8.60 2.10
N ASN A 46 7.80 -7.61 2.08
CA ASN A 46 7.31 -6.91 3.26
C ASN A 46 5.97 -6.22 2.93
N PRO A 47 4.85 -6.58 3.57
CA PRO A 47 3.56 -5.89 3.36
C PRO A 47 3.62 -4.38 3.61
N TYR A 48 4.50 -3.93 4.52
CA TYR A 48 4.72 -2.53 4.89
C TYR A 48 6.06 -2.01 4.37
N TYR A 49 6.44 -2.41 3.15
CA TYR A 49 7.75 -2.10 2.55
C TYR A 49 8.11 -0.61 2.62
N TYR A 50 7.20 0.28 2.21
CA TYR A 50 7.45 1.72 2.18
C TYR A 50 7.58 2.34 3.57
N GLU A 51 6.68 2.02 4.50
CA GLU A 51 6.73 2.55 5.88
C GLU A 51 8.00 2.10 6.60
N ALA A 52 8.33 0.81 6.49
CA ALA A 52 9.54 0.27 7.06
C ALA A 52 10.80 0.87 6.42
N GLY A 53 10.78 1.08 5.10
CA GLY A 53 11.88 1.70 4.36
C GLY A 53 12.14 3.15 4.76
N VAL A 54 11.08 3.94 5.00
CA VAL A 54 11.20 5.31 5.52
C VAL A 54 11.80 5.32 6.91
N ASP A 55 11.29 4.49 7.83
CA ASP A 55 11.84 4.39 9.18
C ASP A 55 13.31 3.95 9.15
N LEU A 56 13.68 2.99 8.29
CA LEU A 56 15.06 2.56 8.10
C LEU A 56 15.94 3.69 7.56
N SER A 57 15.48 4.44 6.56
CA SER A 57 16.25 5.55 5.98
C SER A 57 16.59 6.62 6.99
N ILE A 58 15.69 6.89 7.95
CA ILE A 58 15.91 7.84 9.04
C ILE A 58 16.98 7.32 10.00
N MET A 59 16.88 6.05 10.39
CA MET A 59 17.84 5.43 11.32
C MET A 59 19.24 5.25 10.71
N THR A 60 19.33 4.93 9.42
CA THR A 60 20.62 4.73 8.73
C THR A 60 21.16 6.01 8.09
N ASN A 61 20.41 7.11 8.14
CA ASN A 61 20.67 8.36 7.43
C ASN A 61 21.00 8.15 5.93
N ASP A 62 20.28 7.21 5.30
CA ASP A 62 20.49 6.82 3.90
C ASP A 62 19.50 7.54 2.99
N VAL A 63 19.96 8.63 2.37
CA VAL A 63 19.16 9.47 1.46
C VAL A 63 18.86 8.74 0.15
N ASP A 64 19.77 7.89 -0.31
CA ASP A 64 19.60 7.13 -1.56
C ASP A 64 18.46 6.11 -1.43
N LEU A 65 18.28 5.55 -0.22
CA LEU A 65 17.16 4.66 0.08
C LEU A 65 15.82 5.37 -0.11
N VAL A 66 15.67 6.61 0.36
CA VAL A 66 14.43 7.39 0.18
C VAL A 66 14.13 7.63 -1.30
N GLY A 67 15.16 8.00 -2.08
CA GLY A 67 15.03 8.18 -3.52
C GLY A 67 14.58 6.89 -4.22
N ALA A 68 15.18 5.76 -3.88
CA ALA A 68 14.80 4.46 -4.43
C ALA A 68 13.36 4.05 -4.05
N LEU A 69 12.93 4.29 -2.81
CA LEU A 69 11.54 4.05 -2.39
C LEU A 69 10.55 4.91 -3.19
N MET A 70 10.88 6.18 -3.44
CA MET A 70 10.04 7.07 -4.22
C MET A 70 9.96 6.66 -5.70
N ASP A 71 11.09 6.32 -6.32
CA ASP A 71 11.15 5.86 -7.71
C ASP A 71 10.33 4.56 -7.90
N THR A 72 10.48 3.60 -6.99
CA THR A 72 9.74 2.34 -7.04
C THR A 72 8.24 2.54 -6.85
N PHE A 73 7.83 3.42 -5.94
CA PHE A 73 6.43 3.78 -5.77
C PHE A 73 5.88 4.48 -7.02
N ALA A 74 6.62 5.42 -7.60
CA ALA A 74 6.20 6.17 -8.79
C ALA A 74 6.01 5.27 -10.02
N GLN A 75 6.88 4.27 -10.22
CA GLN A 75 6.72 3.27 -11.28
C GLN A 75 5.42 2.48 -11.09
N ARG A 76 5.22 1.92 -9.89
CA ARG A 76 4.07 1.05 -9.59
C ARG A 76 2.76 1.80 -9.49
N TYR A 77 2.79 3.10 -9.14
CA TYR A 77 1.62 3.96 -9.11
C TYR A 77 0.93 4.03 -10.48
N LYS A 78 1.71 4.10 -11.57
CA LYS A 78 1.16 4.11 -12.93
C LYS A 78 0.40 2.82 -13.24
N ASP A 79 0.96 1.67 -12.90
CA ASP A 79 0.31 0.38 -13.09
C ASP A 79 -0.96 0.23 -12.25
N ILE A 80 -0.95 0.73 -11.01
CA ILE A 80 -2.13 0.79 -10.15
C ILE A 80 -3.20 1.69 -10.79
N LEU A 81 -2.80 2.84 -11.35
CA LEU A 81 -3.67 3.79 -12.02
C LEU A 81 -4.36 3.16 -13.24
N GLU A 82 -3.61 2.45 -14.07
CA GLU A 82 -4.18 1.79 -15.25
C GLU A 82 -5.15 0.67 -14.89
N ARG A 83 -4.91 -0.04 -13.78
CA ARG A 83 -5.68 -1.23 -13.41
C ARG A 83 -6.92 -0.96 -12.56
N TYR A 84 -7.06 0.18 -11.88
CA TYR A 84 -8.26 0.41 -11.06
C TYR A 84 -9.54 0.58 -11.89
N ASP A 85 -9.43 1.03 -13.15
CA ASP A 85 -10.59 1.31 -14.01
C ASP A 85 -11.11 0.05 -14.72
N HIS A 86 -10.28 -1.00 -14.79
CA HIS A 86 -10.61 -2.27 -15.40
C HIS A 86 -11.35 -3.20 -14.43
N THR A 87 -12.64 -2.90 -14.21
CA THR A 87 -13.50 -3.61 -13.24
C THR A 87 -13.73 -5.09 -13.60
N GLU A 88 -13.51 -5.48 -14.86
CA GLU A 88 -13.69 -6.85 -15.38
C GLU A 88 -12.39 -7.66 -15.42
N ASP A 89 -11.29 -7.13 -14.88
CA ASP A 89 -9.99 -7.80 -14.91
C ASP A 89 -10.02 -9.07 -14.03
N LYS A 90 -10.05 -10.25 -14.67
CA LYS A 90 -9.99 -11.56 -14.02
C LYS A 90 -8.68 -11.76 -13.23
N ASP A 91 -7.65 -10.98 -13.54
CA ASP A 91 -6.34 -11.04 -12.88
C ASP A 91 -6.16 -10.00 -11.77
N ALA A 92 -7.19 -9.17 -11.48
CA ALA A 92 -7.14 -8.19 -10.39
C ALA A 92 -6.76 -8.82 -9.04
N GLY A 93 -7.26 -10.02 -8.76
CA GLY A 93 -6.92 -10.75 -7.52
C GLY A 93 -5.43 -11.14 -7.42
N ARG A 94 -4.77 -11.44 -8.53
CA ARG A 94 -3.32 -11.73 -8.56
C ARG A 94 -2.53 -10.46 -8.37
N PHE A 95 -2.92 -9.39 -9.06
CA PHE A 95 -2.29 -8.07 -8.94
C PHE A 95 -2.39 -7.53 -7.50
N ILE A 96 -3.57 -7.57 -6.90
CA ILE A 96 -3.79 -7.12 -5.52
C ILE A 96 -2.90 -7.89 -4.51
N LYS A 97 -2.56 -9.16 -4.77
CA LYS A 97 -1.66 -9.95 -3.90
C LYS A 97 -0.20 -9.49 -3.96
N THR A 98 0.23 -8.80 -5.02
CA THR A 98 1.60 -8.28 -5.12
C THR A 98 1.75 -6.91 -4.44
N LEU A 99 0.65 -6.18 -4.24
CA LEU A 99 0.61 -4.84 -3.66
C LEU A 99 0.85 -4.84 -2.14
N THR A 100 1.66 -3.88 -1.70
CA THR A 100 1.84 -3.49 -0.30
C THR A 100 0.54 -2.97 0.33
N SER A 101 0.52 -2.79 1.65
CA SER A 101 -0.62 -2.24 2.39
C SER A 101 -1.06 -0.87 1.87
N GLU A 102 -0.08 0.01 1.65
CA GLU A 102 -0.27 1.38 1.17
C GLU A 102 -0.82 1.42 -0.26
N GLU A 103 -0.21 0.66 -1.17
CA GLU A 103 -0.67 0.51 -2.55
C GLU A 103 -2.06 -0.10 -2.64
N ARG A 104 -2.37 -1.08 -1.78
CA ARG A 104 -3.70 -1.69 -1.71
C ARG A 104 -4.74 -0.68 -1.26
N ARG A 105 -4.44 0.16 -0.27
CA ARG A 105 -5.34 1.24 0.18
C ARG A 105 -5.61 2.22 -0.96
N LEU A 106 -4.57 2.60 -1.70
CA LEU A 106 -4.69 3.44 -2.87
C LEU A 106 -5.55 2.79 -3.96
N TYR A 107 -5.29 1.53 -4.29
CA TYR A 107 -6.05 0.77 -5.30
C TYR A 107 -7.56 0.70 -4.95
N VAL A 108 -7.90 0.37 -3.69
CA VAL A 108 -9.30 0.30 -3.23
C VAL A 108 -9.96 1.67 -3.30
N SER A 109 -9.26 2.75 -2.94
CA SER A 109 -9.77 4.12 -3.04
C SER A 109 -10.02 4.52 -4.51
N GLY A 110 -9.09 4.19 -5.41
CA GLY A 110 -9.21 4.42 -6.85
C GLY A 110 -10.38 3.66 -7.45
N GLN A 111 -10.49 2.36 -7.16
CA GLN A 111 -11.58 1.51 -7.63
C GLN A 111 -12.95 2.02 -7.17
N ARG A 112 -13.07 2.36 -5.87
CA ARG A 112 -14.30 2.97 -5.33
C ARG A 112 -14.65 4.25 -6.09
N SER A 113 -13.67 5.12 -6.33
CA SER A 113 -13.88 6.39 -7.05
C SER A 113 -14.33 6.16 -8.49
N SER A 114 -13.72 5.21 -9.21
CA SER A 114 -14.14 4.83 -10.57
C SER A 114 -15.58 4.28 -10.60
N VAL A 115 -15.94 3.40 -9.66
CA VAL A 115 -17.31 2.88 -9.55
C VAL A 115 -18.31 4.00 -9.30
N HIS A 116 -18.02 4.92 -8.38
CA HIS A 116 -18.87 6.07 -8.10
C HIS A 116 -19.01 6.99 -9.31
N HIS A 117 -17.92 7.29 -10.00
CA HIS A 117 -17.92 8.09 -11.22
C HIS A 117 -18.76 7.43 -12.34
N SER A 118 -18.62 6.11 -12.51
CA SER A 118 -19.42 5.34 -13.48
C SER A 118 -20.91 5.35 -13.14
N LYS A 119 -21.28 5.19 -11.86
CA LYS A 119 -22.67 5.29 -11.40
C LYS A 119 -23.24 6.69 -11.64
N TRP A 120 -22.46 7.73 -11.33
CA TRP A 120 -22.83 9.12 -11.57
C TRP A 120 -23.10 9.38 -13.07
N LYS A 121 -22.16 8.95 -13.93
CA LYS A 121 -22.29 9.11 -15.40
C LYS A 121 -23.53 8.41 -15.96
N ARG A 122 -23.93 7.28 -15.38
CA ARG A 122 -25.14 6.52 -15.75
C ARG A 122 -26.42 7.04 -15.09
N ARG A 123 -26.36 8.15 -14.35
CA ARG A 123 -27.47 8.68 -13.52
C ARG A 123 -28.06 7.65 -12.54
N MET A 124 -27.25 6.69 -12.10
CA MET A 124 -27.68 5.69 -11.11
C MET A 124 -27.60 6.20 -9.66
N LEU A 125 -27.29 7.48 -9.46
CA LEU A 125 -27.21 8.14 -8.14
C LEU A 125 -28.42 9.07 -7.87
N GLU A 126 -29.55 8.81 -8.52
CA GLU A 126 -30.76 9.64 -8.39
C GLU A 126 -31.49 9.44 -7.05
N HIS A 127 -31.30 8.29 -6.38
CA HIS A 127 -31.90 8.00 -5.08
C HIS A 127 -30.89 8.14 -3.94
N ILE A 128 -31.26 8.90 -2.92
CA ILE A 128 -30.48 9.04 -1.69
C ILE A 128 -30.65 7.76 -0.87
N GLU A 129 -29.63 6.91 -0.89
CA GLU A 129 -29.61 5.71 -0.05
C GLU A 129 -29.16 6.03 1.38
N HIS A 130 -29.70 5.28 2.34
CA HIS A 130 -29.27 5.35 3.73
C HIS A 130 -27.85 4.79 3.89
N ALA A 131 -27.01 5.48 4.67
CA ALA A 131 -25.65 5.03 4.97
C ALA A 131 -25.61 3.61 5.57
N PRO A 132 -24.56 2.82 5.33
CA PRO A 132 -24.49 1.43 5.81
C PRO A 132 -24.69 1.28 7.32
N ILE A 133 -24.24 2.27 8.10
CA ILE A 133 -24.37 2.31 9.55
C ILE A 133 -25.84 2.40 10.02
N THR A 134 -26.71 3.09 9.28
CA THR A 134 -28.14 3.20 9.62
C THR A 134 -28.92 1.96 9.16
N GLN A 135 -28.45 1.26 8.12
CA GLN A 135 -29.06 0.00 7.68
C GLN A 135 -28.89 -1.13 8.72
N MET A 136 -27.74 -1.21 9.40
CA MET A 136 -27.50 -2.18 10.47
C MET A 136 -28.39 -1.97 11.70
N SER A 137 -28.67 -0.71 12.05
CA SER A 137 -29.57 -0.35 13.15
C SER A 137 -31.03 -0.76 12.86
N ASN A 138 -31.51 -0.50 11.65
CA ASN A 138 -32.88 -0.82 11.25
C ASN A 138 -33.12 -2.33 11.13
N LYS A 139 -32.10 -3.13 10.79
CA LYS A 139 -32.21 -4.60 10.72
C LYS A 139 -32.44 -5.22 12.11
N LYS A 140 -31.87 -4.65 13.17
CA LYS A 140 -32.06 -5.10 14.57
C LYS A 140 -33.45 -4.79 15.12
N ARG A 141 -34.13 -3.77 14.59
CA ARG A 141 -35.49 -3.38 15.04
C ARG A 141 -36.62 -4.18 14.40
N LYS A 142 -36.35 -4.97 13.35
CA LYS A 142 -37.37 -5.78 12.65
C LYS A 142 -37.54 -7.21 13.22
N THR A 143 -36.84 -7.54 14.30
CA THR A 143 -36.83 -8.88 14.93
C THR A 143 -37.61 -8.95 16.26
N THR A 144 -38.55 -8.04 16.46
CA THR A 144 -39.55 -8.06 17.55
C THR A 144 -40.93 -7.89 16.94
#